data_AF-A0A955B3R9-F1
#
_entry.id   AF-A0A955B3R9-F1
#
_cell.length_a   1.000
_cell.length_b   1.000
_cell.length_c   1.000
_cell.angle_alpha   90.00
_cell.angle_beta   90.00
_cell.angle_gamma   90.00
#
_symmetry.space_group_name_H-M   'P 1'
#
loop_
_entity.id
_entity.type
_entity.pdbx_description
1 polymer ?
#
loop_
_entity_poly.entity_id
_entity_poly.type
_entity_poly.pdbx_seq_one_letter_code
_entity_poly.pdbx_strand_id
1 'polypeptide(L)'
;MASVFDGVTQFSRNASTGQLTFVARHTSVELSGVRSVAEVPGRDLWVVATVFNDRIRLASRDPLTGTLTLLDTESDGVNGVDGLDGADHVSVSPDGRNVYATGQLEH
;
A
#
# COMPACT_ATOMS: atom_id res chain seq x y z
N MET A 1 -21.87 -5.97 12.20
CA MET A 1 -21.56 -6.01 10.75
C MET A 1 -20.06 -5.83 10.62
N ALA A 2 -19.31 -6.90 10.28
CA ALA A 2 -17.90 -6.74 9.92
C ALA A 2 -17.88 -6.05 8.54
N SER A 3 -17.26 -4.88 8.45
CA SER A 3 -17.19 -4.14 7.19
C SER A 3 -16.44 -4.94 6.13
N VAL A 4 -17.01 -5.03 4.94
CA VAL A 4 -16.50 -5.80 3.79
C VAL A 4 -15.37 -5.04 3.08
N PHE A 5 -14.44 -4.47 3.84
CA PHE A 5 -13.31 -3.74 3.26
C PHE A 5 -12.20 -4.72 2.87
N ASP A 6 -11.65 -4.52 1.68
CA ASP A 6 -10.37 -5.12 1.29
C ASP A 6 -9.26 -4.66 2.25
N GLY A 7 -8.10 -5.31 2.16
CA GLY A 7 -7.02 -4.98 3.08
C GLY A 7 -5.72 -5.68 2.78
N VAL A 8 -4.68 -5.24 3.47
CA VAL A 8 -3.33 -5.81 3.38
C VAL A 8 -3.23 -6.96 4.37
N THR A 9 -2.89 -8.15 3.90
CA THR A 9 -2.70 -9.32 4.76
C THR A 9 -1.21 -9.56 4.95
N GLN A 10 -0.76 -9.57 6.21
CA GLN A 10 0.63 -9.71 6.56
C GLN A 10 0.97 -11.14 7.00
N PHE A 11 2.10 -11.63 6.48
CA PHE A 11 2.73 -12.87 6.91
C PHE A 11 4.18 -12.59 7.35
N SER A 12 4.63 -13.25 8.40
CA SER A 12 6.06 -13.35 8.72
C SER A 12 6.66 -14.52 7.95
N ARG A 13 7.88 -14.37 7.42
CA ARG A 13 8.59 -15.42 6.70
C ARG A 13 9.75 -15.96 7.53
N ASN A 14 9.83 -17.27 7.72
CA ASN A 14 11.05 -17.89 8.20
C ASN A 14 12.14 -17.76 7.12
N ALA A 15 13.24 -17.07 7.42
CA ALA A 15 14.27 -16.76 6.43
C ALA A 15 14.90 -18.02 5.81
N SER A 16 15.08 -19.08 6.60
CA SER A 16 15.76 -20.31 6.21
C SER A 16 14.86 -21.30 5.46
N THR A 17 13.59 -21.40 5.84
CA THR A 17 12.66 -22.39 5.25
C THR A 17 11.67 -21.77 4.25
N GLY A 18 11.50 -20.45 4.28
CA GLY A 18 10.49 -19.74 3.50
C GLY A 18 9.05 -19.92 3.99
N GLN A 19 8.84 -20.64 5.09
CA GLN A 19 7.51 -20.84 5.67
C GLN A 19 6.88 -19.49 6.06
N LEU A 20 5.62 -19.29 5.67
CA LEU A 20 4.83 -18.12 6.03
C LEU A 20 3.95 -18.42 7.24
N THR A 21 3.87 -17.46 8.16
CA THR A 21 2.95 -17.49 9.32
C THR A 21 2.10 -16.24 9.30
N PHE A 22 0.78 -16.41 9.40
CA PHE A 22 -0.15 -15.27 9.45
C PHE A 22 0.17 -14.38 10.67
N VAL A 23 0.24 -13.08 10.43
CA VAL A 23 0.48 -12.07 11.48
C VAL A 23 -0.79 -11.29 11.73
N ALA A 24 -1.30 -10.61 10.70
CA ALA A 24 -2.44 -9.72 10.82
C ALA A 24 -3.12 -9.46 9.48
N ARG A 25 -4.37 -8.99 9.53
CA ARG A 25 -5.05 -8.35 8.41
C ARG A 25 -5.27 -6.88 8.75
N HIS A 26 -4.81 -5.98 7.89
CA HIS A 26 -4.96 -4.53 8.02
C HIS A 26 -6.07 -4.08 7.09
N THR A 27 -7.19 -3.65 7.66
CA THR A 27 -8.35 -3.15 6.91
C THR A 27 -8.72 -1.74 7.34
N SER A 28 -9.08 -0.91 6.39
CA SER A 28 -9.68 0.40 6.58
C SER A 28 -10.55 0.70 5.36
N VAL A 29 -11.56 1.56 5.48
CA VAL A 29 -12.30 2.07 4.32
C VAL A 29 -11.34 2.70 3.30
N GLU A 30 -10.26 3.31 3.78
CA GLU A 30 -9.21 3.93 2.97
C GLU A 30 -8.39 2.92 2.16
N LEU A 31 -8.40 1.63 2.54
CA LEU A 31 -7.70 0.52 1.88
C LEU A 31 -8.62 -0.33 0.99
N SER A 32 -9.86 0.10 0.78
CA SER A 32 -10.78 -0.58 -0.12
C SER A 32 -10.22 -0.59 -1.54
N GLY A 33 -10.26 -1.74 -2.22
CA GLY A 33 -9.66 -1.89 -3.56
C GLY A 33 -8.13 -1.84 -3.57
N VAL A 34 -7.45 -2.15 -2.46
CA VAL A 34 -5.99 -2.27 -2.47
C VAL A 34 -5.54 -3.30 -3.51
N ARG A 35 -4.63 -2.89 -4.40
CA ARG A 35 -4.08 -3.75 -5.46
C ARG A 35 -2.60 -4.06 -5.30
N SER A 36 -1.82 -3.12 -4.80
CA SER A 36 -0.38 -3.28 -4.65
C SER A 36 0.14 -2.59 -3.40
N VAL A 37 1.21 -3.16 -2.84
CA VAL A 37 1.95 -2.61 -1.71
C VAL A 37 3.45 -2.71 -1.98
N ALA A 38 4.21 -1.67 -1.63
CA ALA A 38 5.67 -1.65 -1.76
C ALA A 38 6.32 -1.08 -0.49
N GLU A 39 7.33 -1.77 0.05
CA GLU A 39 8.13 -1.26 1.17
C GLU A 39 9.07 -0.14 0.70
N VAL A 40 9.27 0.87 1.54
CA VAL A 40 10.32 1.88 1.35
C VAL A 40 11.61 1.35 1.99
N PRO A 41 12.68 1.06 1.23
CA PRO A 41 13.86 0.38 1.75
C PRO A 41 14.49 1.07 2.97
N GLY A 42 14.75 0.27 4.00
CA GLY A 42 15.41 0.73 5.24
C GLY A 42 14.53 1.63 6.11
N ARG A 43 13.22 1.68 5.86
CA ARG A 43 12.25 2.44 6.64
C ARG A 43 11.07 1.54 6.99
N ASP A 44 10.46 1.79 8.14
CA ASP A 44 9.19 1.19 8.50
C ASP A 44 8.03 1.88 7.76
N LEU A 45 8.14 2.04 6.43
CA LEU A 45 7.19 2.76 5.57
C LEU A 45 6.81 1.92 4.36
N TRP A 46 5.55 2.03 3.96
CA TRP A 46 4.93 1.28 2.89
C TRP A 46 4.14 2.23 2.00
N VAL A 47 4.19 2.02 0.69
CA VAL A 47 3.31 2.65 -0.29
C VAL A 47 2.21 1.68 -0.67
N VAL A 48 0.97 2.15 -0.76
CA VAL A 48 -0.20 1.33 -1.08
C VAL A 48 -0.96 1.96 -2.25
N ALA A 49 -1.27 1.18 -3.28
CA ALA A 49 -2.14 1.57 -4.38
C ALA A 49 -3.57 1.06 -4.15
N THR A 50 -4.55 1.94 -4.31
CA THR A 50 -5.98 1.62 -4.17
C THR A 50 -6.75 2.06 -5.40
N VAL A 51 -7.38 1.10 -6.07
CA VAL A 51 -8.05 1.35 -7.36
C VAL A 51 -9.34 2.15 -7.20
N PHE A 52 -10.17 1.89 -6.20
CA PHE A 52 -11.53 2.47 -6.17
C PHE A 52 -11.59 3.95 -5.80
N ASN A 53 -10.47 4.54 -5.41
CA ASN A 53 -10.38 5.94 -5.03
C ASN A 53 -9.26 6.68 -5.77
N ASP A 54 -8.58 6.00 -6.69
CA ASP A 54 -7.53 6.55 -7.56
C ASP A 54 -6.37 7.16 -6.77
N ARG A 55 -5.86 6.39 -5.79
CA ARG A 55 -4.87 6.88 -4.82
C ARG A 55 -3.66 6.00 -4.68
N ILE A 56 -2.56 6.66 -4.32
CA ILE A 56 -1.44 6.05 -3.62
C ILE A 56 -1.32 6.64 -2.22
N ARG A 57 -0.89 5.82 -1.26
CA ARG A 57 -0.82 6.21 0.15
C ARG A 57 0.50 5.81 0.75
N LEU A 58 1.10 6.71 1.54
CA LEU A 58 2.22 6.38 2.39
C LEU A 58 1.69 5.97 3.77
N ALA A 59 2.17 4.85 4.28
CA ALA A 59 1.80 4.32 5.59
C ALA A 59 3.06 3.97 6.39
N SER A 60 3.09 4.29 7.68
CA SER A 60 4.07 3.70 8.59
C SER A 60 3.59 2.35 9.08
N ARG A 61 4.54 1.44 9.27
CA ARG A 61 4.33 0.14 9.89
C ARG A 61 4.92 0.14 11.29
N ASP A 62 4.17 -0.30 12.29
CA ASP A 62 4.76 -0.63 13.58
C ASP A 62 5.63 -1.90 13.42
N PRO A 63 6.94 -1.85 13.72
CA PRO A 63 7.82 -3.00 13.53
C PRO A 63 7.48 -4.19 14.45
N LEU A 64 6.91 -3.92 15.63
CA LEU A 64 6.55 -4.93 16.64
C LEU A 64 5.21 -5.59 16.34
N THR A 65 4.20 -4.79 16.00
CA THR A 65 2.82 -5.30 15.84
C THR A 65 2.42 -5.49 14.38
N GLY A 66 3.14 -4.86 13.45
CA GLY A 66 2.80 -4.84 12.04
C GLY A 66 1.67 -3.89 11.66
N THR A 67 1.05 -3.21 12.62
CA THR A 67 -0.04 -2.23 12.39
C THR A 67 0.38 -1.17 11.40
N LEU A 68 -0.47 -0.89 10.40
CA LEU A 68 -0.27 0.20 9.45
C LEU A 68 -1.00 1.47 9.91
N THR A 69 -0.31 2.60 9.86
CA THR A 69 -0.88 3.94 10.09
C THR A 69 -0.66 4.79 8.84
N LEU A 70 -1.73 5.33 8.26
CA LEU A 70 -1.63 6.21 7.09
C LEU A 70 -0.98 7.54 7.47
N LEU A 71 0.01 7.96 6.69
CA LEU A 71 0.76 9.20 6.88
C LEU A 71 0.43 10.24 5.81
N ASP A 72 0.24 9.78 4.57
CA ASP A 72 0.01 10.66 3.42
C ASP A 72 -0.85 9.98 2.36
N THR A 73 -1.47 10.76 1.49
CA THR A 73 -2.35 10.29 0.42
C THR A 73 -2.31 11.24 -0.77
N GLU A 74 -1.88 10.71 -1.91
CA GLU A 74 -1.95 11.38 -3.21
C GLU A 74 -3.14 10.82 -3.99
N SER A 75 -3.88 11.70 -4.67
CA SER A 75 -5.11 11.35 -5.41
C SER A 75 -5.05 11.87 -6.82
N ASP A 76 -5.60 11.10 -7.77
CA ASP A 76 -5.75 11.55 -9.15
C ASP A 76 -6.53 12.86 -9.25
N GLY A 77 -6.08 13.75 -10.15
CA GLY A 77 -6.68 15.06 -10.39
C GLY A 77 -6.49 16.10 -9.28
N VAL A 78 -5.74 15.79 -8.20
CA VAL A 78 -5.51 16.69 -7.07
C VAL A 78 -4.07 17.18 -7.06
N ASN A 79 -3.83 18.47 -6.78
CA ASN A 79 -2.48 19.06 -6.66
C ASN A 79 -1.55 18.81 -7.87
N GLY A 80 -2.12 18.59 -9.06
CA GLY A 80 -1.35 18.30 -10.27
C GLY A 80 -0.92 16.84 -10.43
N VAL A 81 -1.40 15.94 -9.58
CA VAL A 81 -1.27 14.49 -9.75
C VAL A 81 -2.25 14.03 -10.82
N ASP A 82 -1.74 13.26 -11.78
CA ASP A 82 -2.48 12.71 -12.92
C ASP A 82 -1.94 11.31 -13.24
N GLY A 83 -2.74 10.47 -13.89
CA GLY A 83 -2.39 9.10 -14.27
C GLY A 83 -2.52 8.06 -13.15
N LEU A 84 -3.26 8.37 -12.08
CA LEU A 84 -3.60 7.44 -11.00
C LEU A 84 -5.00 6.83 -11.11
N ASP A 85 -5.77 7.18 -12.16
CA ASP A 85 -7.05 6.53 -12.43
C ASP A 85 -6.90 5.01 -12.51
N GLY A 86 -7.64 4.32 -11.67
CA GLY A 86 -7.53 2.89 -11.47
C GLY A 86 -6.15 2.42 -11.00
N ALA A 87 -5.51 3.16 -10.08
CA ALA A 87 -4.18 2.84 -9.53
C ALA A 87 -4.00 1.33 -9.26
N ASP A 88 -3.03 0.73 -9.96
CA ASP A 88 -2.84 -0.73 -10.04
C ASP A 88 -1.62 -1.21 -9.26
N HIS A 89 -0.46 -0.65 -9.61
CA HIS A 89 0.82 -1.13 -9.12
C HIS A 89 1.69 0.02 -8.64
N VAL A 90 2.47 -0.24 -7.59
CA VAL A 90 3.47 0.70 -7.06
C VAL A 90 4.84 0.03 -6.93
N SER A 91 5.89 0.81 -7.13
CA SER A 91 7.26 0.42 -6.82
C SER A 91 8.02 1.59 -6.22
N VAL A 92 8.97 1.30 -5.32
CA VAL A 92 9.82 2.29 -4.69
C VAL A 92 11.25 2.10 -5.20
N SER A 93 11.94 3.20 -5.51
CA SER A 93 13.33 3.15 -5.95
C SER A 93 14.24 2.56 -4.86
N PRO A 94 15.38 1.92 -5.20
CA PRO A 94 16.27 1.29 -4.21
C PRO A 94 16.82 2.25 -3.14
N ASP A 95 16.94 3.55 -3.46
CA ASP A 95 17.35 4.58 -2.53
C ASP A 95 16.20 5.13 -1.66
N GLY A 96 14.98 4.65 -1.86
CA GLY A 96 13.78 5.04 -1.14
C GLY A 96 13.29 6.46 -1.44
N ARG A 97 13.77 7.10 -2.51
CA ARG A 97 13.47 8.52 -2.80
C ARG A 97 12.34 8.74 -3.78
N ASN A 98 12.07 7.78 -4.65
CA ASN A 98 11.05 7.90 -5.69
C ASN A 98 10.05 6.75 -5.59
N VAL A 99 8.80 7.07 -5.90
CA VAL A 99 7.70 6.12 -6.02
C VAL A 99 7.20 6.19 -7.45
N TYR A 100 7.02 5.03 -8.08
CA TYR A 100 6.41 4.92 -9.40
C TYR A 100 5.11 4.17 -9.26
N ALA A 101 4.04 4.71 -9.84
CA ALA A 101 2.73 4.12 -9.85
C ALA A 101 2.21 4.03 -11.28
N THR A 102 1.30 3.08 -11.52
CA THR A 102 0.58 2.96 -12.79
C THR A 102 -0.92 3.03 -12.54
N GLY A 103 -1.61 3.93 -13.23
CA GLY A 103 -3.04 3.82 -13.50
C GLY A 103 -3.30 2.76 -14.58
N GLN A 104 -4.42 2.06 -14.50
CA GLN A 104 -4.83 1.08 -15.53
C GLN A 104 -6.11 1.48 -16.25
N LEU A 105 -6.74 2.55 -15.77
CA LEU A 105 -7.87 3.19 -16.41
C LEU A 105 -7.33 4.51 -16.98
N GLU A 106 -7.72 4.79 -18.22
CA GLU A 106 -7.50 6.10 -18.82
C GLU A 106 -8.87 6.77 -18.90
N HIS A 107 -8.91 8.05 -18.55
CA HIS A 107 -10.07 8.92 -18.74
C HIS A 107 -10.12 9.50 -20.15
#